data_AF-A0A941HU01-F1
#
_entry.id   AF-A0A941HU01-F1
#
_cell.length_a   1.000
_cell.length_b   1.000
_cell.length_c   1.000
_cell.angle_alpha   90.00
_cell.angle_beta   90.00
_cell.angle_gamma   90.00
#
_symmetry.space_group_name_H-M   'P 1'
#
loop_
_entity.id
_entity.type
_entity.pdbx_description
1 polymer ?
#
loop_
_entity_poly.entity_id
_entity_poly.type
_entity_poly.pdbx_seq_one_letter_code
_entity_poly.pdbx_strand_id
1 'polypeptide(L)'
;MKKINNSYNQSSFDDVEMDDELLAKKLYRLESEIAQIKREIDSGKKEIQQIENSRTWKIGNRLKSDKVETNSSANEEIKNRLKTMQSSIYTLQTELNRLRIDDRLLNTYQMMQTLTDEHQKGNLIHFIENLVYQKKVHDKNYLDTFHHAIRLFNRPEMKKYQLVVFDYLLQTMAAEDVSEPLVRSALSDDPLSLQSVSSFRGSLTKRIRQHQLNGPLSDWILDDKSVAYQFVDQLGIRRPTTSEIGYTKDELPLNEGTVIKPLDGAGARGVYLLHTANNIVDIKRNQTLRDTEQLREQMEKDIQTKWVSEDSWGYEELIYENQENKQPARDLKFYSFYGKTPLILEIIRYPEMQYCWWTSEGKPLLTGKYNDQLFKGEGFTQEELEQVNEISRQIPSPFMRIDFLRGEEGLVFGEFTPKPGNYDEFDETIDRWLGDCFLEAENRLVTGMLHGKKFDAFSDILKV
;
A
#
# COMPACT_ATOMS: atom_id res chain seq x y z
N MET A 1 21.72 -10.80 52.34
CA MET A 1 20.33 -11.20 52.66
C MET A 1 19.58 -10.07 53.35
N LYS A 2 18.97 -9.17 52.57
CA LYS A 2 17.94 -8.23 53.03
C LYS A 2 16.72 -8.46 52.13
N LYS A 3 15.59 -8.86 52.73
CA LYS A 3 14.31 -9.05 52.03
C LYS A 3 13.79 -7.67 51.65
N ILE A 4 13.60 -7.44 50.35
CA ILE A 4 12.77 -6.35 49.83
C ILE A 4 11.44 -7.00 49.47
N ASN A 5 10.38 -6.59 50.18
CA ASN A 5 9.00 -7.01 49.91
C ASN A 5 8.56 -6.40 48.57
N ASN A 6 8.26 -7.27 47.61
CA ASN A 6 7.56 -6.91 46.38
C ASN A 6 6.05 -6.94 46.66
N SER A 7 5.45 -5.78 46.93
CA SER A 7 4.01 -5.56 46.79
C SER A 7 3.79 -4.76 45.51
N TYR A 8 3.84 -5.44 44.36
CA TYR A 8 3.40 -4.85 43.11
C TYR A 8 1.87 -4.91 43.06
N ASN A 9 1.28 -3.73 42.86
CA ASN A 9 -0.12 -3.48 42.66
C ASN A 9 -0.74 -4.46 41.67
N GLN A 10 -1.78 -5.16 42.12
CA GLN A 10 -2.69 -5.96 41.31
C GLN A 10 -3.88 -5.13 40.79
N SER A 11 -3.84 -3.79 40.89
CA SER A 11 -5.01 -2.93 40.67
C SER A 11 -5.08 -2.23 39.31
N SER A 12 -4.41 -2.73 38.26
CA SER A 12 -4.48 -2.12 36.92
C SER A 12 -4.94 -3.07 35.80
N PHE A 13 -5.35 -4.29 36.14
CA PHE A 13 -6.00 -5.21 35.19
C PHE A 13 -7.53 -5.18 35.32
N ASP A 14 -8.06 -4.92 36.51
CA ASP A 14 -9.51 -4.89 36.76
C ASP A 14 -10.20 -3.68 36.11
N ASP A 15 -9.51 -2.55 35.94
CA ASP A 15 -10.10 -1.33 35.36
C ASP A 15 -10.30 -1.42 33.83
N VAL A 16 -9.57 -2.29 33.13
CA VAL A 16 -9.74 -2.51 31.68
C VAL A 16 -10.87 -3.50 31.40
N GLU A 17 -10.97 -4.59 32.17
CA GLU A 17 -12.08 -5.54 32.07
C GLU A 17 -13.44 -4.91 32.42
N MET A 18 -13.46 -3.95 33.36
CA MET A 18 -14.68 -3.27 33.77
C MET A 18 -15.23 -2.32 32.68
N ASP A 19 -14.38 -1.77 31.81
CA ASP A 19 -14.79 -0.93 30.68
C ASP A 19 -15.34 -1.77 29.51
N ASP A 20 -14.74 -2.94 29.26
CA ASP A 20 -15.21 -3.88 28.24
C ASP A 20 -16.57 -4.52 28.62
N GLU A 21 -16.77 -4.86 29.90
CA GLU A 21 -18.07 -5.34 30.39
C GLU A 21 -19.15 -4.25 30.27
N LEU A 22 -18.80 -2.99 30.52
CA LEU A 22 -19.71 -1.86 30.39
C LEU A 22 -20.06 -1.59 28.92
N LEU A 23 -19.09 -1.67 28.01
CA LEU A 23 -19.30 -1.54 26.58
C LEU A 23 -20.17 -2.68 26.04
N ALA A 24 -19.91 -3.93 26.45
CA ALA A 24 -20.72 -5.08 26.07
C ALA A 24 -22.17 -4.95 26.53
N LYS A 25 -22.40 -4.49 27.78
CA LYS A 25 -23.75 -4.18 28.30
C LYS A 25 -24.44 -3.09 27.50
N LYS A 26 -23.69 -2.06 27.08
CA LYS A 26 -24.22 -0.96 26.27
C LYS A 26 -24.59 -1.42 24.85
N LEU A 27 -23.76 -2.23 24.21
CA LEU A 27 -24.03 -2.84 22.90
C LEU A 27 -25.27 -3.73 22.97
N TYR A 28 -25.34 -4.63 23.95
CA TYR A 28 -26.50 -5.51 24.14
C TYR A 28 -27.81 -4.72 24.34
N ARG A 29 -27.78 -3.65 25.12
CA ARG A 29 -28.94 -2.77 25.32
C ARG A 29 -29.40 -2.15 24.01
N LEU A 30 -28.48 -1.61 23.22
CA LEU A 30 -28.80 -0.99 21.92
C LEU A 30 -29.35 -2.01 20.91
N GLU A 31 -28.77 -3.22 20.85
CA GLU A 31 -29.29 -4.31 20.01
C GLU A 31 -30.73 -4.69 20.39
N SER A 32 -31.00 -4.81 21.70
CA SER A 32 -32.33 -5.11 22.23
C SER A 32 -33.35 -4.00 21.93
N GLU A 33 -32.94 -2.74 22.06
CA GLU A 33 -33.78 -1.58 21.78
C GLU A 33 -34.14 -1.49 20.29
N ILE A 34 -33.17 -1.71 19.39
CA ILE A 34 -33.42 -1.81 17.95
C ILE A 34 -34.39 -2.97 17.65
N ALA A 35 -34.20 -4.14 18.28
CA ALA A 35 -35.06 -5.30 18.07
C ALA A 35 -36.50 -5.06 18.59
N GLN A 36 -36.66 -4.31 19.67
CA GLN A 36 -37.98 -3.90 20.17
C GLN A 36 -38.67 -2.95 19.18
N ILE A 37 -37.99 -1.88 18.75
CA ILE A 37 -38.58 -0.89 17.84
C ILE A 37 -38.97 -1.55 16.51
N LYS A 38 -38.17 -2.51 15.99
CA LYS A 38 -38.53 -3.30 14.79
C LYS A 38 -39.83 -4.08 14.97
N ARG A 39 -40.00 -4.75 16.12
CA ARG A 39 -41.24 -5.49 16.44
C ARG A 39 -42.46 -4.56 16.49
N GLU A 40 -42.29 -3.38 17.07
CA GLU A 40 -43.36 -2.39 17.14
C GLU A 40 -43.72 -1.83 15.75
N ILE A 41 -42.73 -1.59 14.88
CA ILE A 41 -42.95 -1.22 13.48
C ILE A 41 -43.75 -2.29 12.74
N ASP A 42 -43.38 -3.57 12.90
CA ASP A 42 -44.08 -4.67 12.24
C ASP A 42 -45.51 -4.85 12.76
N SER A 43 -45.74 -4.61 14.05
CA SER A 43 -47.09 -4.59 14.64
C SER A 43 -47.93 -3.44 14.07
N GLY A 44 -47.38 -2.23 14.01
CA GLY A 44 -48.08 -1.06 13.46
C GLY A 44 -48.41 -1.22 11.97
N LYS A 45 -47.53 -1.85 11.18
CA LYS A 45 -47.82 -2.20 9.78
C LYS A 45 -48.99 -3.18 9.67
N LYS A 46 -49.05 -4.21 10.54
CA LYS A 46 -50.17 -5.16 10.57
C LYS A 46 -51.47 -4.48 10.96
N GLU A 47 -51.44 -3.54 11.90
CA GLU A 47 -52.59 -2.77 12.33
C GLU A 47 -53.14 -1.89 11.20
N ILE A 48 -52.28 -1.14 10.49
CA ILE A 48 -52.65 -0.40 9.27
C ILE A 48 -53.30 -1.35 8.26
N GLN A 49 -52.69 -2.50 7.99
CA GLN A 49 -53.22 -3.47 7.04
C GLN A 49 -54.58 -4.04 7.46
N GLN A 50 -54.83 -4.22 8.76
CA GLN A 50 -56.13 -4.65 9.29
C GLN A 50 -57.20 -3.56 9.15
N ILE A 51 -56.86 -2.31 9.47
CA ILE A 51 -57.75 -1.16 9.30
C ILE A 51 -58.11 -1.01 7.82
N GLU A 52 -57.12 -1.05 6.93
CA GLU A 52 -57.29 -0.96 5.49
C GLU A 52 -58.16 -2.10 4.91
N ASN A 53 -58.07 -3.28 5.51
CA ASN A 53 -58.85 -4.44 5.07
C ASN A 53 -60.26 -4.53 5.66
N SER A 54 -60.57 -3.73 6.69
CA SER A 54 -61.87 -3.72 7.34
C SER A 54 -63.00 -3.30 6.38
N ARG A 55 -64.20 -3.89 6.57
CA ARG A 55 -65.38 -3.55 5.77
C ARG A 55 -65.75 -2.07 5.92
N THR A 56 -65.58 -1.53 7.11
CA THR A 56 -65.89 -0.13 7.47
C THR A 56 -65.02 0.85 6.68
N TRP A 57 -63.71 0.59 6.57
CA TRP A 57 -62.79 1.41 5.78
C TRP A 57 -63.05 1.28 4.28
N LYS A 58 -63.27 0.07 3.77
CA LYS A 58 -63.57 -0.17 2.35
C LYS A 58 -64.89 0.47 1.89
N ILE A 59 -65.90 0.54 2.76
CA ILE A 59 -67.18 1.20 2.48
C ILE A 59 -67.05 2.72 2.61
N GLY A 60 -66.39 3.21 3.67
CA GLY A 60 -66.14 4.63 3.87
C GLY A 60 -65.31 5.25 2.74
N ASN A 61 -64.26 4.59 2.27
CA ASN A 61 -63.44 5.11 1.17
C ASN A 61 -64.20 5.20 -0.18
N ARG A 62 -65.32 4.47 -0.34
CA ARG A 62 -66.22 4.55 -1.51
C ARG A 62 -67.30 5.62 -1.38
N LEU A 63 -67.67 6.01 -0.17
CA LEU A 63 -68.68 7.03 0.12
C LEU A 63 -67.99 8.13 0.91
N LYS A 64 -67.50 9.18 0.21
CA LYS A 64 -66.89 10.38 0.81
C LYS A 64 -67.84 10.99 1.85
N SER A 65 -67.76 10.51 3.09
CA SER A 65 -68.64 10.87 4.19
C SER A 65 -67.82 11.14 5.44
N ASP A 66 -68.31 12.03 6.29
CA ASP A 66 -67.58 12.63 7.42
C ASP A 66 -67.06 11.62 8.47
N LYS A 67 -67.52 10.35 8.45
CA LYS A 67 -66.96 9.27 9.29
C LYS A 67 -65.64 8.69 8.78
N VAL A 68 -65.20 9.04 7.57
CA VAL A 68 -63.90 8.63 7.01
C VAL A 68 -62.77 9.47 7.59
N GLU A 69 -63.06 10.71 7.99
CA GLU A 69 -62.07 11.66 8.51
C GLU A 69 -61.41 11.16 9.81
N THR A 70 -62.17 10.56 10.73
CA THR A 70 -61.65 10.03 12.00
C THR A 70 -60.74 8.81 11.84
N ASN A 71 -61.10 7.87 10.96
CA ASN A 71 -60.23 6.71 10.68
C ASN A 71 -58.99 7.09 9.82
N SER A 72 -59.11 8.11 8.98
CA SER A 72 -57.98 8.64 8.21
C SER A 72 -56.96 9.33 9.13
N SER A 73 -57.44 10.08 10.13
CA SER A 73 -56.58 10.71 11.14
C SER A 73 -55.80 9.68 11.96
N ALA A 74 -56.43 8.59 12.39
CA ALA A 74 -55.77 7.52 13.15
C ALA A 74 -54.70 6.79 12.33
N ASN A 75 -54.96 6.52 11.04
CA ASN A 75 -53.97 5.91 10.15
C ASN A 75 -52.77 6.82 9.88
N GLU A 76 -53.01 8.13 9.69
CA GLU A 76 -51.92 9.10 9.52
C GLU A 76 -51.08 9.26 10.80
N GLU A 77 -51.69 9.18 11.98
CA GLU A 77 -50.97 9.17 13.26
C GLU A 77 -50.05 7.94 13.38
N ILE A 78 -50.54 6.74 13.03
CA ILE A 78 -49.73 5.51 13.04
C ILE A 78 -48.60 5.61 12.01
N LYS A 79 -48.84 6.12 10.80
CA LYS A 79 -47.79 6.32 9.78
C LYS A 79 -46.70 7.31 10.24
N ASN A 80 -47.09 8.42 10.85
CA ASN A 80 -46.14 9.39 11.40
C ASN A 80 -45.32 8.78 12.52
N ARG A 81 -45.94 8.00 13.42
CA ARG A 81 -45.23 7.25 14.45
C ARG A 81 -44.23 6.24 13.85
N LEU A 82 -44.63 5.48 12.83
CA LEU A 82 -43.73 4.56 12.12
C LEU A 82 -42.54 5.28 11.50
N LYS A 83 -42.74 6.45 10.90
CA LYS A 83 -41.66 7.28 10.32
C LYS A 83 -40.67 7.75 11.39
N THR A 84 -41.16 8.21 12.55
CA THR A 84 -40.32 8.60 13.69
C THR A 84 -39.52 7.41 14.23
N MET A 85 -40.16 6.24 14.35
CA MET A 85 -39.50 5.01 14.81
C MET A 85 -38.45 4.50 13.83
N GLN A 86 -38.68 4.64 12.52
CA GLN A 86 -37.66 4.34 11.49
C GLN A 86 -36.45 5.27 11.60
N SER A 87 -36.67 6.57 11.83
CA SER A 87 -35.58 7.52 12.10
C SER A 87 -34.82 7.15 13.38
N SER A 88 -35.53 6.73 14.43
CA SER A 88 -34.92 6.30 15.69
C SER A 88 -34.07 5.03 15.51
N ILE A 89 -34.54 4.05 14.73
CA ILE A 89 -33.75 2.86 14.39
C ILE A 89 -32.47 3.28 13.67
N TYR A 90 -32.57 4.18 12.69
CA TYR A 90 -31.41 4.65 11.96
C TYR A 90 -30.38 5.29 12.92
N THR A 91 -30.82 6.18 13.81
CA THR A 91 -29.93 6.81 14.81
C THR A 91 -29.30 5.78 15.76
N LEU A 92 -30.08 4.83 16.27
CA LEU A 92 -29.57 3.78 17.18
C LEU A 92 -28.63 2.81 16.47
N GLN A 93 -28.88 2.50 15.20
CA GLN A 93 -27.96 1.71 14.37
C GLN A 93 -26.65 2.46 14.13
N THR A 94 -26.70 3.77 13.91
CA THR A 94 -25.49 4.60 13.79
C THR A 94 -24.72 4.64 15.11
N GLU A 95 -25.39 4.78 16.26
CA GLU A 95 -24.73 4.74 17.57
C GLU A 95 -24.14 3.37 17.89
N LEU A 96 -24.86 2.29 17.59
CA LEU A 96 -24.38 0.93 17.75
C LEU A 96 -23.16 0.65 16.86
N ASN A 97 -23.21 1.08 15.59
CA ASN A 97 -22.06 0.97 14.70
C ASN A 97 -20.88 1.80 15.23
N ARG A 98 -21.11 3.02 15.74
CA ARG A 98 -20.07 3.83 16.38
C ARG A 98 -19.40 3.11 17.55
N LEU A 99 -20.19 2.49 18.42
CA LEU A 99 -19.67 1.76 19.59
C LEU A 99 -19.04 0.41 19.24
N ARG A 100 -19.45 -0.21 18.13
CA ARG A 100 -18.80 -1.42 17.61
C ARG A 100 -17.44 -1.14 17.00
N ILE A 101 -17.26 0.04 16.41
CA ILE A 101 -16.01 0.47 15.77
C ILE A 101 -15.00 0.96 16.82
N ASP A 102 -15.41 1.14 18.09
CA ASP A 102 -14.46 1.40 19.17
C ASP A 102 -13.39 0.28 19.18
N ASP A 103 -12.13 0.69 19.01
CA ASP A 103 -10.99 0.00 18.36
C ASP A 103 -10.55 -1.32 19.05
N ARG A 104 -11.19 -1.66 20.17
CA ARG A 104 -10.78 -2.75 21.06
C ARG A 104 -11.37 -4.11 20.70
N LEU A 105 -12.45 -4.17 19.90
CA LEU A 105 -13.26 -5.39 19.72
C LEU A 105 -13.37 -5.92 18.29
N LEU A 106 -13.01 -5.13 17.26
CA LEU A 106 -13.09 -5.59 15.88
C LEU A 106 -11.72 -6.07 15.40
N ASN A 107 -11.62 -7.35 15.07
CA ASN A 107 -10.49 -7.81 14.28
C ASN A 107 -10.62 -7.31 12.83
N THR A 108 -9.50 -7.21 12.11
CA THR A 108 -9.43 -6.73 10.72
C THR A 108 -10.47 -7.40 9.81
N TYR A 109 -10.75 -8.69 10.03
CA TYR A 109 -11.73 -9.44 9.24
C TYR A 109 -13.16 -8.89 9.40
N GLN A 110 -13.60 -8.58 10.62
CA GLN A 110 -14.94 -8.03 10.88
C GLN A 110 -15.11 -6.62 10.28
N MET A 111 -14.05 -5.80 10.30
CA MET A 111 -14.06 -4.49 9.63
C MET A 111 -14.24 -4.64 8.11
N MET A 112 -13.51 -5.57 7.48
CA MET A 112 -13.61 -5.82 6.04
C MET A 112 -14.98 -6.37 5.63
N GLN A 113 -15.56 -7.25 6.46
CA GLN A 113 -16.93 -7.73 6.24
C GLN A 113 -17.94 -6.59 6.34
N THR A 114 -17.81 -5.73 7.35
CA THR A 114 -18.70 -4.56 7.53
C THR A 114 -18.60 -3.59 6.35
N LEU A 115 -17.39 -3.32 5.86
CA LEU A 115 -17.19 -2.49 4.66
C LEU A 115 -17.90 -3.09 3.43
N THR A 116 -17.81 -4.40 3.24
CA THR A 116 -18.49 -5.11 2.15
C THR A 116 -20.01 -4.99 2.28
N ASP A 117 -20.54 -5.18 3.49
CA ASP A 117 -21.97 -5.07 3.76
C ASP A 117 -22.49 -3.63 3.55
N GLU A 118 -21.77 -2.61 4.02
CA GLU A 118 -22.17 -1.21 3.83
C GLU A 118 -22.04 -0.75 2.37
N HIS A 119 -21.08 -1.31 1.61
CA HIS A 119 -21.02 -1.15 0.15
C HIS A 119 -22.27 -1.71 -0.53
N GLN A 120 -22.69 -2.94 -0.19
CA GLN A 120 -23.89 -3.54 -0.75
C GLN A 120 -25.17 -2.78 -0.39
N LYS A 121 -25.21 -2.10 0.77
CA LYS A 121 -26.34 -1.27 1.21
C LYS A 121 -26.34 0.14 0.63
N GLY A 122 -25.30 0.56 -0.10
CA GLY A 122 -25.17 1.92 -0.62
C GLY A 122 -24.81 2.97 0.43
N ASN A 123 -24.33 2.55 1.61
CA ASN A 123 -24.00 3.42 2.74
C ASN A 123 -22.50 3.60 2.96
N LEU A 124 -21.66 3.03 2.08
CA LEU A 124 -20.21 2.98 2.25
C LEU A 124 -19.58 4.33 2.54
N ILE A 125 -19.98 5.39 1.82
CA ILE A 125 -19.41 6.73 2.00
C ILE A 125 -19.67 7.24 3.42
N HIS A 126 -20.93 7.17 3.89
CA HIS A 126 -21.28 7.60 5.24
C HIS A 126 -20.55 6.77 6.32
N PHE A 127 -20.42 5.47 6.10
CA PHE A 127 -19.65 4.60 6.98
C PHE A 127 -18.17 5.02 7.04
N ILE A 128 -17.54 5.25 5.88
CA ILE A 128 -16.15 5.74 5.79
C ILE A 128 -15.99 7.11 6.46
N GLU A 129 -16.93 8.04 6.26
CA GLU A 129 -16.91 9.35 6.94
C GLU A 129 -16.90 9.20 8.46
N ASN A 130 -17.74 8.30 8.99
CA ASN A 130 -17.78 8.00 10.41
C ASN A 130 -16.47 7.36 10.89
N LEU A 131 -15.90 6.43 10.12
CA LEU A 131 -14.59 5.83 10.42
C LEU A 131 -13.48 6.90 10.47
N VAL A 132 -13.42 7.77 9.47
CA VAL A 132 -12.42 8.84 9.38
C VAL A 132 -12.58 9.81 10.56
N TYR A 133 -13.81 10.19 10.91
CA TYR A 133 -14.08 11.05 12.06
C TYR A 133 -13.60 10.40 13.36
N GLN A 134 -13.97 9.14 13.60
CA GLN A 134 -13.56 8.40 14.79
C GLN A 134 -12.05 8.29 14.88
N LYS A 135 -11.38 7.85 13.79
CA LYS A 135 -9.92 7.76 13.74
C LYS A 135 -9.27 9.10 14.13
N LYS A 136 -9.72 10.22 13.56
CA LYS A 136 -9.19 11.55 13.89
C LYS A 136 -9.36 11.91 15.37
N VAL A 137 -10.50 11.60 15.97
CA VAL A 137 -10.74 11.85 17.40
C VAL A 137 -9.86 10.97 18.27
N HIS A 138 -9.72 9.68 17.93
CA HIS A 138 -8.86 8.75 18.65
C HIS A 138 -7.38 9.16 18.56
N ASP A 139 -6.86 9.39 17.34
CA ASP A 139 -5.49 9.85 17.11
C ASP A 139 -5.18 11.11 17.94
N LYS A 140 -6.09 12.09 17.92
CA LYS A 140 -5.97 13.32 18.71
C LYS A 140 -5.90 13.03 20.21
N ASN A 141 -6.79 12.19 20.73
CA ASN A 141 -6.83 11.86 22.16
C ASN A 141 -5.56 11.12 22.60
N TYR A 142 -5.06 10.19 21.78
CA TYR A 142 -3.79 9.50 22.03
C TYR A 142 -2.63 10.50 22.04
N LEU A 143 -2.54 11.35 21.03
CA LEU A 143 -1.48 12.35 20.93
C LEU A 143 -1.51 13.35 22.09
N ASP A 144 -2.68 13.86 22.46
CA ASP A 144 -2.84 14.78 23.61
C ASP A 144 -2.42 14.09 24.93
N THR A 145 -2.70 12.79 25.06
CA THR A 145 -2.28 11.96 26.21
C THR A 145 -0.77 11.75 26.22
N PHE A 146 -0.16 11.42 25.09
CA PHE A 146 1.29 11.26 24.95
C PHE A 146 2.02 12.57 25.25
N HIS A 147 1.52 13.70 24.74
CA HIS A 147 2.04 15.03 25.09
C HIS A 147 1.92 15.34 26.58
N HIS A 148 0.84 14.90 27.23
CA HIS A 148 0.73 15.02 28.68
C HIS A 148 1.78 14.17 29.41
N ALA A 149 1.97 12.92 29.01
CA ALA A 149 3.01 12.05 29.55
C ALA A 149 4.41 12.66 29.37
N ILE A 150 4.73 13.18 28.18
CA ILE A 150 6.01 13.84 27.90
C ILE A 150 6.23 15.01 28.87
N ARG A 151 5.23 15.84 29.12
CA ARG A 151 5.32 16.94 30.10
C ARG A 151 5.53 16.47 31.54
N LEU A 152 4.95 15.34 31.93
CA LEU A 152 5.16 14.75 33.27
C LEU A 152 6.59 14.25 33.44
N PHE A 153 7.15 13.59 32.42
CA PHE A 153 8.49 12.99 32.46
C PHE A 153 9.62 13.94 32.09
N ASN A 154 9.33 15.12 31.52
CA ASN A 154 10.32 16.17 31.26
C ASN A 154 10.72 16.99 32.50
N ARG A 155 10.26 16.59 33.70
CA ARG A 155 10.62 17.26 34.96
C ARG A 155 11.98 16.79 35.48
N PRO A 156 12.78 17.65 36.14
CA PRO A 156 14.10 17.29 36.65
C PRO A 156 14.10 16.03 37.53
N GLU A 157 13.08 15.86 38.38
CA GLU A 157 12.90 14.70 39.26
C GLU A 157 12.67 13.37 38.51
N MET A 158 12.22 13.40 37.26
CA MET A 158 11.91 12.22 36.45
C MET A 158 13.03 11.85 35.47
N LYS A 159 14.15 12.57 35.46
CA LYS A 159 15.24 12.40 34.49
C LYS A 159 15.74 10.95 34.34
N LYS A 160 15.74 10.17 35.43
CA LYS A 160 16.15 8.75 35.41
C LYS A 160 15.21 7.81 34.65
N TYR A 161 13.96 8.21 34.42
CA TYR A 161 12.96 7.43 33.66
C TYR A 161 12.61 8.07 32.32
N GLN A 162 13.03 9.32 32.11
CA GLN A 162 12.65 10.13 30.95
C GLN A 162 12.94 9.42 29.63
N LEU A 163 14.17 8.97 29.42
CA LEU A 163 14.58 8.34 28.15
C LEU A 163 13.81 7.04 27.88
N VAL A 164 13.55 6.24 28.91
CA VAL A 164 12.79 4.98 28.78
C VAL A 164 11.36 5.28 28.32
N VAL A 165 10.69 6.24 28.96
CA VAL A 165 9.32 6.60 28.58
C VAL A 165 9.28 7.22 27.18
N PHE A 166 10.24 8.08 26.87
CA PHE A 166 10.31 8.74 25.57
C PHE A 166 10.52 7.73 24.44
N ASP A 167 11.39 6.73 24.63
CA ASP A 167 11.59 5.64 23.68
C ASP A 167 10.29 4.85 23.42
N TYR A 168 9.58 4.46 24.49
CA TYR A 168 8.30 3.75 24.34
C TYR A 168 7.25 4.55 23.58
N LEU A 169 7.14 5.86 23.86
CA LEU A 169 6.18 6.72 23.18
C LEU A 169 6.51 6.84 21.69
N LEU A 170 7.79 7.07 21.36
CA LEU A 170 8.26 7.24 19.99
C LEU A 170 7.95 6.04 19.09
N GLN A 171 7.92 4.82 19.62
CA GLN A 171 7.60 3.60 18.86
C GLN A 171 6.22 3.61 18.20
N THR A 172 5.33 4.54 18.59
CA THR A 172 3.95 4.63 18.10
C THR A 172 3.65 5.94 17.36
N MET A 173 4.62 6.85 17.28
CA MET A 173 4.41 8.20 16.74
C MET A 173 4.84 8.29 15.29
N ALA A 174 4.10 9.05 14.48
CA ALA A 174 4.60 9.52 13.19
C ALA A 174 5.59 10.68 13.39
N ALA A 175 6.40 10.98 12.37
CA ALA A 175 7.41 12.04 12.45
C ALA A 175 6.81 13.42 12.76
N GLU A 176 5.64 13.72 12.21
CA GLU A 176 4.89 14.96 12.43
C GLU A 176 4.31 15.09 13.85
N ASP A 177 4.17 13.98 14.57
CA ASP A 177 3.62 13.95 15.93
C ASP A 177 4.71 14.16 16.99
N VAL A 178 5.99 14.07 16.62
CA VAL A 178 7.11 14.20 17.56
C VAL A 178 7.18 15.62 18.13
N SER A 179 6.87 15.73 19.43
CA SER A 179 6.91 17.01 20.13
C SER A 179 8.32 17.57 20.33
N GLU A 180 8.42 18.88 20.49
CA GLU A 180 9.69 19.59 20.65
C GLU A 180 10.59 19.08 21.81
N PRO A 181 10.07 18.72 23.00
CA PRO A 181 10.88 18.12 24.06
C PRO A 181 11.61 16.84 23.64
N LEU A 182 10.97 15.98 22.83
CA LEU A 182 11.57 14.75 22.33
C LEU A 182 12.73 15.06 21.37
N VAL A 183 12.52 16.02 20.46
CA VAL A 183 13.56 16.49 19.54
C VAL A 183 14.76 17.06 20.30
N ARG A 184 14.53 17.84 21.36
CA ARG A 184 15.62 18.34 22.22
C ARG A 184 16.37 17.23 22.92
N SER A 185 15.68 16.19 23.39
CA SER A 185 16.32 15.01 23.99
C SER A 185 17.19 14.23 23.02
N ALA A 186 16.96 14.32 21.71
CA ALA A 186 17.86 13.73 20.72
C ALA A 186 19.19 14.50 20.55
N LEU A 187 19.27 15.72 21.09
CA LEU A 187 20.45 16.59 21.01
C LEU A 187 21.23 16.68 22.34
N SER A 188 20.86 15.91 23.37
CA SER A 188 21.57 15.88 24.65
C SER A 188 22.80 14.97 24.66
N ASP A 189 23.62 15.07 25.72
CA ASP A 189 24.81 14.23 25.92
C ASP A 189 24.49 12.72 25.94
N ASP A 190 23.29 12.35 26.37
CA ASP A 190 22.72 11.00 26.25
C ASP A 190 21.52 11.09 25.28
N PRO A 191 21.75 10.96 23.96
CA PRO A 191 20.75 11.31 22.96
C PRO A 191 19.68 10.24 22.84
N LEU A 192 18.42 10.67 22.89
CA LEU A 192 17.27 9.84 22.50
C LEU A 192 17.35 9.52 21.01
N SER A 193 17.27 8.24 20.66
CA SER A 193 17.17 7.83 19.26
C SER A 193 15.80 8.20 18.68
N LEU A 194 15.79 8.81 17.49
CA LEU A 194 14.57 9.10 16.73
C LEU A 194 14.35 8.07 15.60
N GLN A 195 15.05 6.94 15.64
CA GLN A 195 15.00 5.95 14.56
C GLN A 195 13.59 5.39 14.31
N SER A 196 12.79 5.23 15.37
CA SER A 196 11.44 4.67 15.28
C SER A 196 10.46 5.53 14.48
N VAL A 197 10.76 6.82 14.26
CA VAL A 197 9.89 7.74 13.51
C VAL A 197 10.30 7.88 12.04
N SER A 198 11.41 7.27 11.63
CA SER A 198 11.79 7.15 10.22
C SER A 198 10.81 6.24 9.49
N SER A 199 10.40 6.61 8.27
CA SER A 199 9.55 5.76 7.43
C SER A 199 9.86 5.98 5.95
N PHE A 200 10.11 4.88 5.25
CA PHE A 200 10.29 4.90 3.79
C PHE A 200 8.98 5.23 3.08
N ARG A 201 7.84 4.68 3.53
CA ARG A 201 6.50 5.08 3.06
C ARG A 201 6.25 6.57 3.25
N GLY A 202 6.58 7.09 4.43
CA GLY A 202 6.47 8.52 4.74
C GLY A 202 7.31 9.38 3.79
N SER A 203 8.56 8.95 3.55
CA SER A 203 9.50 9.62 2.64
C SER A 203 8.99 9.63 1.18
N LEU A 204 8.51 8.49 0.67
CA LEU A 204 7.92 8.41 -0.67
C LEU A 204 6.64 9.26 -0.78
N THR A 205 5.78 9.25 0.24
CA THR A 205 4.56 10.08 0.29
C THR A 205 4.91 11.57 0.23
N LYS A 206 5.93 12.00 0.98
CA LYS A 206 6.47 13.37 0.93
C LYS A 206 6.97 13.72 -0.47
N ARG A 207 7.69 12.81 -1.16
CA ARG A 207 8.12 13.03 -2.57
C ARG A 207 6.93 13.22 -3.51
N ILE A 208 5.90 12.39 -3.39
CA ILE A 208 4.68 12.54 -4.21
C ILE A 208 4.00 13.88 -3.92
N ARG A 209 4.00 14.33 -2.66
CA ARG A 209 3.46 15.64 -2.33
C ARG A 209 4.27 16.78 -2.95
N GLN A 210 5.61 16.66 -2.97
CA GLN A 210 6.48 17.62 -3.67
C GLN A 210 6.18 17.65 -5.17
N HIS A 211 5.98 16.48 -5.79
CA HIS A 211 5.57 16.37 -7.19
C HIS A 211 4.26 17.12 -7.46
N GLN A 212 3.24 16.95 -6.61
CA GLN A 212 1.96 17.65 -6.77
C GLN A 212 2.07 19.18 -6.64
N LEU A 213 3.02 19.67 -5.85
CA LEU A 213 3.20 21.09 -5.59
C LEU A 213 4.04 21.78 -6.68
N ASN A 214 5.08 21.11 -7.17
CA ASN A 214 6.10 21.72 -8.04
C ASN A 214 6.10 21.15 -9.47
N GLY A 215 5.26 20.15 -9.76
CA GLY A 215 5.32 19.37 -10.99
C GLY A 215 6.29 18.18 -10.88
N PRO A 216 6.60 17.51 -12.00
CA PRO A 216 7.53 16.38 -12.04
C PRO A 216 8.84 16.69 -11.34
N LEU A 217 9.24 15.82 -10.41
CA LEU A 217 10.59 15.89 -9.82
C LEU A 217 11.60 15.54 -10.91
N SER A 218 12.80 16.13 -10.86
CA SER A 218 13.78 15.97 -11.94
C SER A 218 14.10 14.51 -12.24
N ASP A 219 14.20 13.68 -11.21
CA ASP A 219 14.52 12.25 -11.33
C ASP A 219 13.41 11.40 -11.96
N TRP A 220 12.18 11.91 -12.02
CA TRP A 220 11.05 11.19 -12.63
C TRP A 220 11.15 11.11 -14.14
N ILE A 221 11.96 11.97 -14.77
CA ILE A 221 12.23 11.86 -16.21
C ILE A 221 12.88 10.52 -16.58
N LEU A 222 13.58 9.88 -15.64
CA LEU A 222 14.19 8.57 -15.85
C LEU A 222 13.19 7.41 -15.79
N ASP A 223 11.94 7.65 -15.39
CA ASP A 223 10.86 6.66 -15.53
C ASP A 223 10.47 6.48 -17.02
N ASP A 224 10.76 7.49 -17.85
CA ASP A 224 10.68 7.34 -19.31
C ASP A 224 11.84 6.50 -19.83
N LYS A 225 11.48 5.39 -20.50
CA LYS A 225 12.44 4.40 -20.96
C LYS A 225 13.44 4.94 -21.98
N SER A 226 13.02 5.87 -22.85
CA SER A 226 13.90 6.44 -23.87
C SER A 226 14.97 7.35 -23.23
N VAL A 227 14.56 8.17 -22.26
CA VAL A 227 15.46 9.03 -21.50
C VAL A 227 16.39 8.19 -20.61
N ALA A 228 15.87 7.15 -19.97
CA ALA A 228 16.66 6.20 -19.20
C ALA A 228 17.75 5.55 -20.05
N TYR A 229 17.42 5.11 -21.27
CA TYR A 229 18.38 4.51 -22.20
C TYR A 229 19.48 5.46 -22.63
N GLN A 230 19.15 6.72 -22.94
CA GLN A 230 20.16 7.74 -23.23
C GLN A 230 21.10 7.97 -22.03
N PHE A 231 20.54 8.02 -20.82
CA PHE A 231 21.33 8.20 -19.61
C PHE A 231 22.31 7.04 -19.37
N VAL A 232 21.85 5.79 -19.47
CA VAL A 232 22.72 4.63 -19.24
C VAL A 232 23.74 4.42 -20.36
N ASP A 233 23.42 4.80 -21.60
CA ASP A 233 24.35 4.78 -22.74
C ASP A 233 25.52 5.74 -22.49
N GLN A 234 25.26 6.94 -21.93
CA GLN A 234 26.32 7.89 -21.55
C GLN A 234 27.23 7.35 -20.44
N LEU A 235 26.69 6.52 -19.54
CA LEU A 235 27.43 5.86 -18.48
C LEU A 235 28.15 4.59 -18.95
N GLY A 236 27.97 4.18 -20.22
CA GLY A 236 28.55 2.96 -20.78
C GLY A 236 27.97 1.67 -20.18
N ILE A 237 26.74 1.72 -19.69
CA ILE A 237 26.07 0.57 -19.09
C ILE A 237 25.31 -0.19 -20.17
N ARG A 238 25.45 -1.52 -20.18
CA ARG A 238 24.74 -2.38 -21.14
C ARG A 238 23.24 -2.32 -20.89
N ARG A 239 22.47 -2.20 -21.96
CA ARG A 239 21.00 -2.38 -22.00
C ARG A 239 20.62 -3.30 -23.15
N PRO A 240 19.40 -3.86 -23.16
CA PRO A 240 18.92 -4.67 -24.28
C PRO A 240 18.89 -3.84 -25.57
N THR A 241 19.19 -4.50 -26.68
CA THR A 241 18.79 -3.97 -28.00
C THR A 241 17.26 -3.98 -28.09
N THR A 242 16.65 -2.90 -28.58
CA THR A 242 15.18 -2.77 -28.64
C THR A 242 14.75 -2.23 -30.00
N SER A 243 13.50 -2.48 -30.37
CA SER A 243 12.89 -1.88 -31.56
C SER A 243 12.63 -0.38 -31.37
N GLU A 244 13.00 0.44 -32.36
CA GLU A 244 12.72 1.89 -32.35
C GLU A 244 11.27 2.24 -32.70
N ILE A 245 10.57 1.33 -33.37
CA ILE A 245 9.19 1.51 -33.83
C ILE A 245 8.29 0.37 -33.35
N GLY A 246 7.00 0.64 -33.28
CA GLY A 246 5.97 -0.39 -33.11
C GLY A 246 5.66 -1.10 -34.41
N TYR A 247 5.31 -2.37 -34.30
CA TYR A 247 4.87 -3.24 -35.39
C TYR A 247 3.45 -3.75 -35.11
N THR A 248 2.69 -3.99 -36.17
CA THR A 248 1.51 -4.85 -36.06
C THR A 248 1.96 -6.30 -35.80
N LYS A 249 1.07 -7.15 -35.29
CA LYS A 249 1.41 -8.55 -35.06
C LYS A 249 1.96 -9.19 -36.34
N ASP A 250 1.44 -8.85 -37.53
CA ASP A 250 1.81 -9.51 -38.79
C ASP A 250 3.14 -9.01 -39.38
N GLU A 251 3.51 -7.76 -39.10
CA GLU A 251 4.74 -7.13 -39.59
C GLU A 251 5.94 -7.31 -38.65
N LEU A 252 5.70 -7.76 -37.41
CA LEU A 252 6.73 -7.92 -36.39
C LEU A 252 7.84 -8.89 -36.84
N PRO A 253 9.12 -8.48 -36.80
CA PRO A 253 10.25 -9.37 -37.04
C PRO A 253 10.37 -10.45 -35.95
N LEU A 254 10.30 -11.72 -36.33
CA LEU A 254 10.39 -12.86 -35.41
C LEU A 254 11.81 -13.44 -35.39
N ASN A 255 12.76 -12.63 -34.92
CA ASN A 255 14.16 -13.06 -34.80
C ASN A 255 14.37 -13.90 -33.54
N GLU A 256 15.13 -15.00 -33.65
CA GLU A 256 15.50 -15.81 -32.49
C GLU A 256 16.31 -14.99 -31.46
N GLY A 257 16.13 -15.31 -30.18
CA GLY A 257 16.79 -14.57 -29.10
C GLY A 257 16.15 -13.21 -28.84
N THR A 258 14.84 -13.06 -29.04
CA THR A 258 14.11 -11.83 -28.73
C THR A 258 12.99 -12.04 -27.72
N VAL A 259 12.66 -10.98 -27.00
CA VAL A 259 11.43 -10.84 -26.21
C VAL A 259 10.47 -10.04 -27.04
N ILE A 260 9.28 -10.58 -27.29
CA ILE A 260 8.19 -9.87 -27.94
C ILE A 260 7.23 -9.38 -26.87
N LYS A 261 6.81 -8.12 -26.96
CA LYS A 261 5.88 -7.53 -25.99
C LYS A 261 5.07 -6.39 -26.59
N PRO A 262 3.88 -6.09 -26.05
CA PRO A 262 3.16 -4.88 -26.43
C PRO A 262 3.97 -3.62 -26.06
N LEU A 263 3.85 -2.55 -26.84
CA LEU A 263 4.47 -1.27 -26.50
C LEU A 263 3.87 -0.64 -25.24
N ASP A 264 2.56 -0.84 -25.03
CA ASP A 264 1.85 -0.47 -23.82
C ASP A 264 1.28 -1.72 -23.15
N GLY A 265 1.85 -2.11 -22.01
CA GLY A 265 1.45 -3.32 -21.31
C GLY A 265 2.06 -3.44 -19.92
N ALA A 266 1.34 -4.13 -19.03
CA ALA A 266 1.74 -4.35 -17.65
C ALA A 266 1.51 -5.79 -17.21
N GLY A 267 2.27 -6.24 -16.21
CA GLY A 267 2.07 -7.55 -15.57
C GLY A 267 2.36 -8.76 -16.46
N ALA A 268 3.31 -8.61 -17.39
CA ALA A 268 3.76 -9.62 -18.35
C ALA A 268 2.69 -10.14 -19.34
N ARG A 269 1.56 -9.44 -19.49
CA ARG A 269 0.53 -9.80 -20.47
C ARG A 269 1.05 -9.56 -21.89
N GLY A 270 0.91 -10.56 -22.75
CA GLY A 270 1.44 -10.50 -24.12
C GLY A 270 2.97 -10.50 -24.19
N VAL A 271 3.68 -11.00 -23.16
CA VAL A 271 5.14 -11.11 -23.21
C VAL A 271 5.54 -12.52 -23.60
N TYR A 272 6.30 -12.63 -24.69
CA TYR A 272 6.74 -13.89 -25.27
C TYR A 272 8.27 -13.94 -25.36
N LEU A 273 8.88 -15.04 -24.93
CA LEU A 273 10.30 -15.30 -25.13
C LEU A 273 10.49 -16.16 -26.38
N LEU A 274 11.05 -15.59 -27.43
CA LEU A 274 11.33 -16.29 -28.69
C LEU A 274 12.75 -16.87 -28.63
N HIS A 275 12.91 -18.08 -28.07
CA HIS A 275 14.22 -18.73 -28.02
C HIS A 275 14.68 -19.20 -29.39
N THR A 276 13.78 -19.88 -30.10
CA THR A 276 13.92 -20.31 -31.49
C THR A 276 12.54 -20.28 -32.15
N ALA A 277 12.47 -20.41 -33.48
CA ALA A 277 11.19 -20.44 -34.19
C ALA A 277 10.20 -21.52 -33.70
N ASN A 278 10.70 -22.59 -33.05
CA ASN A 278 9.91 -23.70 -32.52
C ASN A 278 9.93 -23.81 -30.98
N ASN A 279 10.49 -22.82 -30.29
CA ASN A 279 10.54 -22.77 -28.83
C ASN A 279 10.24 -21.35 -28.37
N ILE A 280 8.96 -21.08 -28.14
CA ILE A 280 8.43 -19.77 -27.76
C ILE A 280 7.73 -19.91 -26.43
N VAL A 281 8.04 -19.08 -25.44
CA VAL A 281 7.41 -19.16 -24.11
C VAL A 281 6.48 -17.97 -23.90
N ASP A 282 5.20 -18.24 -23.65
CA ASP A 282 4.24 -17.25 -23.14
C ASP A 282 4.40 -17.17 -21.63
N ILE A 283 5.00 -16.07 -21.15
CA ILE A 283 5.35 -15.86 -19.75
C ILE A 283 4.11 -15.88 -18.86
N LYS A 284 3.03 -15.24 -19.29
CA LYS A 284 1.86 -15.05 -18.41
C LYS A 284 1.12 -16.36 -18.19
N ARG A 285 1.04 -17.19 -19.22
CA ARG A 285 0.33 -18.47 -19.18
C ARG A 285 1.24 -19.65 -18.80
N ASN A 286 2.55 -19.41 -18.70
CA ASN A 286 3.55 -20.45 -18.44
C ASN A 286 3.43 -21.63 -19.42
N GLN A 287 3.31 -21.32 -20.71
CA GLN A 287 3.13 -22.31 -21.77
C GLN A 287 4.17 -22.12 -22.87
N THR A 288 4.63 -23.22 -23.45
CA THR A 288 5.45 -23.21 -24.65
C THR A 288 4.57 -23.31 -25.89
N LEU A 289 4.75 -22.40 -26.84
CA LEU A 289 4.13 -22.43 -28.16
C LEU A 289 5.04 -23.19 -29.13
N ARG A 290 4.41 -23.88 -30.08
CA ARG A 290 5.07 -24.82 -30.99
C ARG A 290 5.82 -24.14 -32.12
N ASP A 291 5.30 -23.02 -32.59
CA ASP A 291 5.78 -22.30 -33.76
C ASP A 291 5.30 -20.84 -33.77
N THR A 292 5.79 -20.08 -34.75
CA THR A 292 5.47 -18.67 -34.96
C THR A 292 4.02 -18.43 -35.41
N GLU A 293 3.36 -19.39 -36.03
CA GLU A 293 1.94 -19.28 -36.37
C GLU A 293 1.08 -19.31 -35.10
N GLN A 294 1.37 -20.23 -34.19
CA GLN A 294 0.71 -20.29 -32.88
C GLN A 294 0.96 -19.02 -32.05
N LEU A 295 2.15 -18.42 -32.17
CA LEU A 295 2.43 -17.11 -31.56
C LEU A 295 1.48 -16.03 -32.12
N ARG A 296 1.32 -15.93 -33.44
CA ARG A 296 0.40 -14.94 -34.05
C ARG A 296 -1.05 -15.16 -33.64
N GLU A 297 -1.51 -16.41 -33.58
CA GLU A 297 -2.83 -16.75 -33.06
C GLU A 297 -3.01 -16.31 -31.60
N GLN A 298 -1.96 -16.48 -30.77
CA GLN A 298 -2.00 -16.12 -29.36
C GLN A 298 -1.95 -14.60 -29.15
N MET A 299 -1.19 -13.87 -29.95
CA MET A 299 -1.18 -12.40 -29.99
C MET A 299 -2.56 -11.85 -30.40
N GLU A 300 -3.18 -12.42 -31.43
CA GLU A 300 -4.54 -12.06 -31.85
C GLU A 300 -5.56 -12.30 -30.73
N LYS A 301 -5.47 -13.45 -30.05
CA LYS A 301 -6.31 -13.76 -28.89
C LYS A 301 -6.11 -12.77 -27.74
N ASP A 302 -4.88 -12.32 -27.50
CA ASP A 302 -4.58 -11.33 -26.46
C ASP A 302 -5.23 -9.98 -26.77
N ILE A 303 -5.26 -9.57 -28.04
CA ILE A 303 -5.96 -8.35 -28.50
C ILE A 303 -7.47 -8.52 -28.34
N GLN A 304 -8.03 -9.62 -28.84
CA GLN A 304 -9.47 -9.89 -28.79
C GLN A 304 -10.01 -9.97 -27.35
N THR A 305 -9.22 -10.54 -26.43
CA THR A 305 -9.58 -10.64 -25.01
C THR A 305 -9.26 -9.38 -24.21
N LYS A 306 -8.72 -8.34 -24.87
CA LYS A 306 -8.26 -7.08 -24.23
C LYS A 306 -7.22 -7.30 -23.14
N TRP A 307 -6.44 -8.37 -23.25
CA TRP A 307 -5.21 -8.54 -22.47
C TRP A 307 -4.12 -7.59 -22.94
N VAL A 308 -4.10 -7.34 -24.25
CA VAL A 308 -3.35 -6.28 -24.92
C VAL A 308 -4.36 -5.30 -25.50
N SER A 309 -4.14 -4.00 -25.30
CA SER A 309 -5.08 -2.94 -25.68
C SER A 309 -5.13 -2.72 -27.19
N GLU A 310 -3.99 -2.80 -27.86
CA GLU A 310 -3.81 -2.42 -29.26
C GLU A 310 -2.84 -3.36 -29.98
N ASP A 311 -2.97 -3.50 -31.30
CA ASP A 311 -2.05 -4.28 -32.13
C ASP A 311 -0.75 -3.50 -32.40
N SER A 312 0.01 -3.26 -31.33
CA SER A 312 1.25 -2.49 -31.35
C SER A 312 2.29 -3.18 -30.48
N TRP A 313 3.23 -3.83 -31.15
CA TRP A 313 4.23 -4.72 -30.57
C TRP A 313 5.63 -4.20 -30.81
N GLY A 314 6.52 -4.46 -29.87
CA GLY A 314 7.96 -4.26 -30.02
C GLY A 314 8.71 -5.54 -29.70
N TYR A 315 10.01 -5.51 -29.98
CA TYR A 315 10.92 -6.57 -29.55
C TYR A 315 12.10 -6.00 -28.76
N GLU A 316 12.65 -6.83 -27.88
CA GLU A 316 13.88 -6.57 -27.14
C GLU A 316 14.82 -7.79 -27.22
N GLU A 317 16.11 -7.59 -26.98
CA GLU A 317 17.08 -8.67 -26.82
C GLU A 317 16.66 -9.59 -25.67
N LEU A 318 16.60 -10.90 -25.92
CA LEU A 318 16.39 -11.88 -24.86
C LEU A 318 17.72 -12.15 -24.16
N ILE A 319 17.82 -11.69 -22.91
CA ILE A 319 19.00 -11.89 -22.07
C ILE A 319 18.91 -13.26 -21.40
N TYR A 320 20.01 -14.01 -21.50
CA TYR A 320 20.15 -15.32 -20.89
C TYR A 320 21.14 -15.26 -19.73
N GLU A 321 20.78 -15.90 -18.63
CA GLU A 321 21.72 -16.24 -17.57
C GLU A 321 22.63 -17.39 -17.99
N ASN A 322 22.08 -18.32 -18.78
CA ASN A 322 22.84 -19.41 -19.38
C ASN A 322 22.32 -19.65 -20.80
N GLN A 323 23.13 -19.25 -21.79
CA GLN A 323 22.77 -19.35 -23.21
C GLN A 323 22.64 -20.80 -23.68
N GLU A 324 23.48 -21.71 -23.17
CA GLU A 324 23.53 -23.12 -23.54
C GLU A 324 22.23 -23.84 -23.14
N ASN A 325 21.77 -23.59 -21.91
CA ASN A 325 20.55 -24.19 -21.35
C ASN A 325 19.28 -23.40 -21.67
N LYS A 326 19.38 -22.30 -22.42
CA LYS A 326 18.27 -21.38 -22.73
C LYS A 326 17.55 -20.88 -21.48
N GLN A 327 18.29 -20.69 -20.40
CA GLN A 327 17.76 -20.14 -19.16
C GLN A 327 17.67 -18.61 -19.25
N PRO A 328 16.45 -18.03 -19.20
CA PRO A 328 16.30 -16.57 -19.20
C PRO A 328 16.98 -15.94 -17.99
N ALA A 329 17.45 -14.71 -18.15
CA ALA A 329 18.01 -13.95 -17.05
C ALA A 329 16.97 -13.72 -15.94
N ARG A 330 17.43 -13.79 -14.68
CA ARG A 330 16.65 -13.35 -13.51
C ARG A 330 16.68 -11.83 -13.36
N ASP A 331 15.66 -11.27 -12.73
CA ASP A 331 15.65 -9.86 -12.38
C ASP A 331 16.44 -9.62 -11.08
N LEU A 332 17.23 -8.55 -11.06
CA LEU A 332 17.77 -7.95 -9.85
C LEU A 332 17.26 -6.51 -9.74
N LYS A 333 16.54 -6.21 -8.66
CA LYS A 333 16.01 -4.87 -8.37
C LYS A 333 16.73 -4.28 -7.17
N PHE A 334 17.56 -3.29 -7.43
CA PHE A 334 18.42 -2.65 -6.43
C PHE A 334 17.72 -1.42 -5.88
N TYR A 335 17.44 -1.39 -4.58
CA TYR A 335 16.85 -0.23 -3.91
C TYR A 335 17.97 0.72 -3.53
N SER A 336 18.32 1.65 -4.42
CA SER A 336 19.51 2.49 -4.27
C SER A 336 19.16 3.84 -3.63
N PHE A 337 19.86 4.16 -2.56
CA PHE A 337 19.74 5.38 -1.76
C PHE A 337 20.98 6.26 -1.95
N TYR A 338 21.05 6.91 -3.09
CA TYR A 338 22.12 7.83 -3.49
C TYR A 338 23.53 7.29 -3.19
N GLY A 339 23.94 6.31 -4.01
CA GLY A 339 25.27 5.70 -3.94
C GLY A 339 25.46 4.61 -2.89
N LYS A 340 24.39 4.19 -2.22
CA LYS A 340 24.35 3.01 -1.35
C LYS A 340 23.13 2.18 -1.69
N THR A 341 23.26 0.85 -1.75
CA THR A 341 22.14 -0.04 -2.04
C THR A 341 22.00 -1.10 -0.95
N PRO A 342 21.25 -0.80 0.12
CA PRO A 342 21.10 -1.67 1.29
C PRO A 342 20.21 -2.89 1.01
N LEU A 343 19.28 -2.81 0.06
CA LEU A 343 18.28 -3.83 -0.21
C LEU A 343 18.24 -4.19 -1.70
N ILE A 344 18.30 -5.49 -1.99
CA ILE A 344 18.24 -6.03 -3.35
C ILE A 344 17.15 -7.09 -3.39
N LEU A 345 16.31 -7.07 -4.42
CA LEU A 345 15.34 -8.11 -4.71
C LEU A 345 15.77 -8.92 -5.93
N GLU A 346 15.88 -10.22 -5.77
CA GLU A 346 16.06 -11.19 -6.84
C GLU A 346 14.73 -11.84 -7.19
N ILE A 347 14.43 -11.91 -8.49
CA ILE A 347 13.18 -12.51 -9.00
C ILE A 347 13.50 -13.51 -10.09
N ILE A 348 12.99 -14.72 -9.94
CA ILE A 348 12.85 -15.67 -11.04
C ILE A 348 11.42 -15.56 -11.55
N ARG A 349 11.24 -15.34 -12.86
CA ARG A 349 9.91 -15.22 -13.49
C ARG A 349 9.43 -16.53 -14.11
N TYR A 350 10.36 -17.41 -14.46
CA TYR A 350 10.10 -18.66 -15.17
C TYR A 350 11.04 -19.74 -14.63
N PRO A 351 10.57 -20.98 -14.38
CA PRO A 351 9.23 -21.49 -14.68
C PRO A 351 8.14 -21.07 -13.67
N GLU A 352 8.52 -20.66 -12.46
CA GLU A 352 7.59 -20.17 -11.44
C GLU A 352 8.10 -18.85 -10.88
N MET A 353 7.16 -17.99 -10.48
CA MET A 353 7.49 -16.70 -9.90
C MET A 353 8.00 -16.88 -8.47
N GLN A 354 9.23 -16.48 -8.22
CA GLN A 354 9.89 -16.63 -6.91
C GLN A 354 10.68 -15.38 -6.55
N TYR A 355 10.78 -15.09 -5.26
CA TYR A 355 11.41 -13.88 -4.73
C TYR A 355 12.49 -14.21 -3.69
N CYS A 356 13.62 -13.49 -3.72
CA CYS A 356 14.64 -13.57 -2.68
C CYS A 356 15.16 -12.16 -2.38
N TRP A 357 15.11 -11.74 -1.12
CA TRP A 357 15.62 -10.44 -0.70
C TRP A 357 17.00 -10.58 -0.09
N TRP A 358 17.87 -9.61 -0.37
CA TRP A 358 19.25 -9.59 0.07
C TRP A 358 19.63 -8.26 0.70
N THR A 359 20.49 -8.32 1.72
CA THR A 359 21.26 -7.15 2.20
C THR A 359 22.44 -6.87 1.26
N SER A 360 23.06 -5.70 1.39
CA SER A 360 24.31 -5.33 0.68
C SER A 360 25.47 -6.30 0.90
N GLU A 361 25.47 -7.04 2.01
CA GLU A 361 26.49 -8.05 2.34
C GLU A 361 26.19 -9.42 1.72
N GLY A 362 25.14 -9.53 0.90
CA GLY A 362 24.73 -10.80 0.28
C GLY A 362 24.08 -11.77 1.27
N LYS A 363 23.43 -11.25 2.33
CA LYS A 363 22.68 -12.08 3.29
C LYS A 363 21.19 -12.08 2.95
N PRO A 364 20.51 -13.24 2.94
CA PRO A 364 19.06 -13.29 2.78
C PRO A 364 18.36 -12.50 3.88
N LEU A 365 17.28 -11.80 3.53
CA LEU A 365 16.51 -10.96 4.44
C LEU A 365 15.02 -11.28 4.32
N LEU A 366 14.29 -11.26 5.44
CA LEU A 366 12.83 -11.27 5.42
C LEU A 366 12.34 -9.83 5.55
N THR A 367 11.35 -9.46 4.74
CA THR A 367 10.92 -8.06 4.66
C THR A 367 9.45 -7.82 4.97
N GLY A 368 8.70 -8.88 5.28
CA GLY A 368 7.23 -8.85 5.34
C GLY A 368 6.58 -8.99 3.97
N LYS A 369 7.30 -8.65 2.89
CA LYS A 369 6.81 -8.65 1.51
C LYS A 369 7.24 -9.92 0.75
N TYR A 370 6.27 -10.59 0.13
CA TYR A 370 6.45 -11.85 -0.63
C TYR A 370 6.96 -13.05 0.20
N ASN A 371 6.67 -13.07 1.50
CA ASN A 371 7.17 -14.13 2.40
C ASN A 371 6.64 -15.55 2.06
N ASP A 372 5.60 -15.66 1.25
CA ASP A 372 4.97 -16.91 0.82
C ASP A 372 5.63 -17.56 -0.42
N GLN A 373 6.49 -16.82 -1.13
CA GLN A 373 7.08 -17.24 -2.42
C GLN A 373 8.62 -17.16 -2.41
N LEU A 374 9.21 -17.40 -1.24
CA LEU A 374 10.66 -17.29 -1.04
C LEU A 374 11.41 -18.49 -1.63
N PHE A 375 12.53 -18.21 -2.30
CA PHE A 375 13.48 -19.23 -2.76
C PHE A 375 14.90 -18.93 -2.29
N LYS A 376 15.80 -19.91 -2.45
CA LYS A 376 17.23 -19.71 -2.24
C LYS A 376 17.84 -19.13 -3.52
N GLY A 377 17.94 -17.81 -3.58
CA GLY A 377 18.56 -17.12 -4.71
C GLY A 377 20.08 -17.27 -4.75
N GLU A 378 20.66 -16.76 -5.82
CA GLU A 378 22.12 -16.69 -6.00
C GLU A 378 22.68 -15.29 -5.72
N GLY A 379 21.80 -14.30 -5.53
CA GLY A 379 22.16 -12.94 -5.18
C GLY A 379 22.87 -12.20 -6.30
N PHE A 380 23.90 -11.46 -5.91
CA PHE A 380 24.66 -10.52 -6.74
C PHE A 380 26.15 -10.55 -6.32
N THR A 381 27.04 -10.06 -7.18
CA THR A 381 28.46 -9.88 -6.84
C THR A 381 28.75 -8.48 -6.30
N GLN A 382 29.86 -8.30 -5.59
CA GLN A 382 30.20 -6.98 -5.04
C GLN A 382 30.57 -5.97 -6.12
N GLU A 383 31.09 -6.43 -7.25
CA GLU A 383 31.35 -5.61 -8.43
C GLU A 383 30.04 -5.10 -9.05
N GLU A 384 29.04 -5.97 -9.16
CA GLU A 384 27.68 -5.61 -9.59
C GLU A 384 27.07 -4.55 -8.66
N LEU A 385 27.20 -4.73 -7.33
CA LEU A 385 26.73 -3.76 -6.34
C LEU A 385 27.43 -2.39 -6.47
N GLU A 386 28.75 -2.37 -6.65
CA GLU A 386 29.50 -1.12 -6.79
C GLU A 386 29.16 -0.41 -8.11
N GLN A 387 28.97 -1.14 -9.20
CA GLN A 387 28.48 -0.58 -10.47
C GLN A 387 27.14 0.13 -10.26
N VAL A 388 26.19 -0.52 -9.58
CA VAL A 388 24.87 0.07 -9.29
C VAL A 388 24.98 1.28 -8.36
N ASN A 389 25.84 1.22 -7.34
CA ASN A 389 26.09 2.36 -6.47
C ASN A 389 26.66 3.55 -7.27
N GLU A 390 27.57 3.33 -8.21
CA GLU A 390 28.11 4.39 -9.05
C GLU A 390 27.03 5.00 -9.95
N ILE A 391 26.19 4.19 -10.61
CA ILE A 391 25.05 4.68 -11.39
C ILE A 391 24.13 5.55 -10.52
N SER A 392 23.77 5.06 -9.32
CA SER A 392 22.93 5.80 -8.37
C SER A 392 23.54 7.14 -7.95
N ARG A 393 24.88 7.25 -7.83
CA ARG A 393 25.56 8.54 -7.52
C ARG A 393 25.42 9.57 -8.63
N GLN A 394 25.14 9.15 -9.86
CA GLN A 394 24.97 10.04 -11.01
C GLN A 394 23.53 10.59 -11.13
N ILE A 395 22.61 10.13 -10.29
CA ILE A 395 21.21 10.59 -10.26
C ILE A 395 21.03 11.55 -9.07
N PRO A 396 20.52 12.78 -9.28
CA PRO A 396 20.26 13.74 -8.21
C PRO A 396 18.96 13.40 -7.45
N SER A 397 18.87 12.18 -6.92
CA SER A 397 17.73 11.70 -6.14
C SER A 397 18.19 10.94 -4.90
N PRO A 398 17.54 11.14 -3.73
CA PRO A 398 17.83 10.36 -2.53
C PRO A 398 17.49 8.87 -2.67
N PHE A 399 16.59 8.52 -3.59
CA PHE A 399 16.17 7.15 -3.82
C PHE A 399 15.83 6.91 -5.30
N MET A 400 16.32 5.79 -5.84
CA MET A 400 15.93 5.26 -7.12
C MET A 400 16.03 3.73 -7.05
N ARG A 401 14.96 3.00 -7.41
CA ARG A 401 15.13 1.57 -7.66
C ARG A 401 15.68 1.39 -9.07
N ILE A 402 16.74 0.61 -9.20
CA ILE A 402 17.40 0.34 -10.48
C ILE A 402 17.24 -1.15 -10.76
N ASP A 403 16.59 -1.47 -11.86
CA ASP A 403 16.22 -2.83 -12.21
C ASP A 403 17.14 -3.34 -13.32
N PHE A 404 17.67 -4.54 -13.16
CA PHE A 404 18.56 -5.20 -14.11
C PHE A 404 18.07 -6.62 -14.39
N LEU A 405 18.45 -7.13 -15.56
CA LEU A 405 18.51 -8.55 -15.86
C LEU A 405 19.94 -9.03 -15.61
N ARG A 406 20.13 -10.09 -14.83
CA ARG A 406 21.45 -10.71 -14.63
C ARG A 406 21.69 -11.76 -15.71
N GLY A 407 22.44 -11.38 -16.74
CA GLY A 407 22.84 -12.28 -17.82
C GLY A 407 24.18 -12.96 -17.55
N GLU A 408 24.59 -13.81 -18.48
CA GLU A 408 25.87 -14.54 -18.43
C GLU A 408 27.08 -13.59 -18.40
N GLU A 409 26.99 -12.45 -19.08
CA GLU A 409 28.05 -11.42 -19.18
C GLU A 409 27.92 -10.31 -18.11
N GLY A 410 27.01 -10.46 -17.14
CA GLY A 410 26.77 -9.49 -16.07
C GLY A 410 25.43 -8.76 -16.17
N LEU A 411 25.36 -7.58 -15.57
CA LEU A 411 24.13 -6.79 -15.46
C LEU A 411 23.75 -6.13 -16.79
N VAL A 412 22.48 -6.28 -17.15
CA VAL A 412 21.85 -5.61 -18.29
C VAL A 412 20.72 -4.72 -17.78
N PHE A 413 20.82 -3.42 -18.00
CA PHE A 413 19.89 -2.42 -17.49
C PHE A 413 18.47 -2.64 -18.01
N GLY A 414 17.50 -2.70 -17.10
CA GLY A 414 16.08 -2.81 -17.39
C GLY A 414 15.38 -1.45 -17.36
N GLU A 415 15.23 -0.90 -16.16
CA GLU A 415 14.47 0.34 -15.91
C GLU A 415 14.95 1.06 -14.64
N PHE A 416 14.66 2.37 -14.57
CA PHE A 416 14.64 3.12 -13.33
C PHE A 416 13.22 3.19 -12.81
N THR A 417 13.05 3.15 -11.49
CA THR A 417 11.73 3.28 -10.86
C THR A 417 11.81 4.20 -9.65
N PRO A 418 11.42 5.49 -9.78
CA PRO A 418 11.46 6.46 -8.68
C PRO A 418 10.40 6.17 -7.61
N LYS A 419 9.35 5.41 -7.97
CA LYS A 419 8.27 4.99 -7.08
C LYS A 419 7.98 3.49 -7.23
N PRO A 420 8.63 2.61 -6.45
CA PRO A 420 8.40 1.17 -6.54
C PRO A 420 6.96 0.84 -6.15
N GLY A 421 6.32 -0.09 -6.87
CA GLY A 421 5.00 -0.60 -6.51
C GLY A 421 5.00 -1.35 -5.17
N ASN A 422 3.86 -1.32 -4.48
CA ASN A 422 3.60 -2.02 -3.23
C ASN A 422 4.66 -1.79 -2.14
N TYR A 423 5.22 -0.57 -2.05
CA TYR A 423 6.16 -0.22 -0.99
C TYR A 423 5.50 -0.22 0.40
N ASP A 424 4.17 -0.21 0.44
CA ASP A 424 3.36 -0.31 1.63
C ASP A 424 3.27 -1.72 2.23
N GLU A 425 3.75 -2.76 1.53
CA GLU A 425 3.75 -4.15 2.01
C GLU A 425 4.95 -4.52 2.91
N PHE A 426 5.99 -3.67 3.00
CA PHE A 426 7.12 -3.94 3.89
C PHE A 426 6.68 -4.00 5.36
N ASP A 427 7.28 -4.83 6.19
CA ASP A 427 7.02 -4.73 7.63
C ASP A 427 7.54 -3.40 8.21
N GLU A 428 7.13 -3.10 9.44
CA GLU A 428 7.52 -1.85 10.11
C GLU A 428 9.03 -1.73 10.33
N THR A 429 9.73 -2.85 10.53
CA THR A 429 11.17 -2.85 10.76
C THR A 429 11.91 -2.46 9.49
N ILE A 430 11.54 -3.04 8.35
CA ILE A 430 12.11 -2.69 7.05
C ILE A 430 11.74 -1.27 6.64
N ASP A 431 10.49 -0.84 6.84
CA ASP A 431 10.06 0.52 6.49
C ASP A 431 10.86 1.58 7.24
N ARG A 432 11.13 1.37 8.54
CA ARG A 432 11.98 2.25 9.35
C ARG A 432 13.42 2.27 8.85
N TRP A 433 14.01 1.10 8.64
CA TRP A 433 15.39 0.97 8.17
C TRP A 433 15.61 1.63 6.79
N LEU A 434 14.69 1.40 5.84
CA LEU A 434 14.74 2.07 4.54
C LEU A 434 14.46 3.57 4.66
N GLY A 435 13.67 3.99 5.64
CA GLY A 435 13.46 5.39 6.00
C GLY A 435 14.76 6.08 6.42
N ASP A 436 15.54 5.44 7.30
CA ASP A 436 16.87 5.94 7.69
C ASP A 436 17.79 6.03 6.46
N CYS A 437 17.82 4.99 5.63
CA CYS A 437 18.62 4.99 4.39
C CYS A 437 18.27 6.17 3.48
N PHE A 438 16.99 6.51 3.39
CA PHE A 438 16.49 7.66 2.64
C PHE A 438 16.95 8.98 3.23
N LEU A 439 16.80 9.18 4.54
CA LEU A 439 17.20 10.42 5.21
C LEU A 439 18.72 10.64 5.12
N GLU A 440 19.51 9.59 5.30
CA GLU A 440 20.96 9.67 5.10
C GLU A 440 21.32 10.03 3.66
N ALA A 441 20.63 9.45 2.67
CA ALA A 441 20.86 9.73 1.26
C ALA A 441 20.50 11.17 0.89
N GLU A 442 19.39 11.70 1.41
CA GLU A 442 19.00 13.11 1.25
C GLU A 442 20.09 14.03 1.82
N ASN A 443 20.61 13.74 3.01
CA ASN A 443 21.70 14.52 3.60
C ASN A 443 22.99 14.45 2.77
N ARG A 444 23.40 13.25 2.30
CA ARG A 444 24.56 13.08 1.41
C ARG A 444 24.39 13.86 0.11
N LEU A 445 23.19 13.83 -0.48
CA LEU A 445 22.87 14.53 -1.72
C LEU A 445 22.97 16.05 -1.55
N VAL A 446 22.28 16.61 -0.54
CA VAL A 446 22.32 18.04 -0.23
C VAL A 446 23.74 18.50 0.08
N THR A 447 24.45 17.77 0.93
CA THR A 447 25.84 18.08 1.26
C THR A 447 26.73 18.05 0.01
N GLY A 448 26.57 17.06 -0.86
CA GLY A 448 27.30 16.98 -2.13
C GLY A 448 27.04 18.18 -3.03
N MET A 449 25.78 18.58 -3.20
CA MET A 449 25.41 19.76 -3.99
C MET A 449 25.99 21.05 -3.42
N LEU A 450 25.96 21.23 -2.10
CA LEU A 450 26.57 22.39 -1.43
C LEU A 450 28.10 22.45 -1.62
N HIS A 451 28.76 21.30 -1.77
CA HIS A 451 30.19 21.21 -2.11
C HIS A 451 30.47 21.26 -3.62
N GLY A 452 29.46 21.58 -4.45
CA GLY A 452 29.64 21.75 -5.89
C GLY A 452 29.65 20.46 -6.69
N LYS A 453 29.15 19.34 -6.14
CA LYS A 453 28.96 18.11 -6.94
C LYS A 453 28.08 18.42 -8.14
N LYS A 454 28.51 17.94 -9.31
CA LYS A 454 27.77 18.00 -10.57
C LYS A 454 27.24 16.62 -10.92
N PHE A 455 26.20 16.63 -11.74
CA PHE A 455 25.56 15.44 -12.29
C PHE A 455 25.59 15.56 -13.80
N ASP A 456 26.77 15.49 -14.41
CA ASP A 456 26.96 15.89 -15.81
C ASP A 456 26.12 15.01 -16.75
N ALA A 457 26.19 13.68 -16.59
CA ALA A 457 25.36 12.73 -17.37
C ALA A 457 23.86 13.00 -17.22
N PHE A 458 23.41 13.31 -16.01
CA PHE A 458 22.01 13.63 -15.76
C PHE A 458 21.61 15.02 -16.30
N SER A 459 22.53 15.97 -16.26
CA SER A 459 22.28 17.34 -16.75
C SER A 459 22.18 17.38 -18.27
N ASP A 460 22.84 16.47 -18.96
CA ASP A 460 22.80 16.38 -20.42
C ASP A 460 21.46 15.86 -20.93
N ILE A 461 20.83 14.91 -20.24
CA ILE A 461 19.48 14.45 -20.60
C ILE A 461 18.38 15.49 -20.32
N LEU A 462 18.59 16.43 -19.39
CA LEU A 462 17.64 17.52 -19.10
C LEU A 462 17.64 18.63 -20.18
N LYS A 463 18.63 18.65 -21.06
CA LYS A 463 18.73 19.64 -22.16
C LYS A 463 17.93 19.23 -23.40
N VAL A 464 17.51 17.97 -23.45
CA VAL A 464 16.66 17.38 -24.49
C VAL A 464 15.21 17.72 -24.17
#